data_AF-M7Z1H8-F1
#
_entry.id   AF-M7Z1H8-F1
#
_cell.length_a   1.000
_cell.length_b   1.000
_cell.length_c   1.000
_cell.angle_alpha   90.00
_cell.angle_beta   90.00
_cell.angle_gamma   90.00
#
_symmetry.space_group_name_H-M   'P 1'
#
loop_
_entity.id
_entity.type
_entity.pdbx_description
1 polymer ?
#
loop_
_entity_poly.entity_id
_entity_poly.type
_entity_poly.pdbx_seq_one_letter_code
_entity_poly.pdbx_strand_id
1 'polypeptide(L)'
;MIGWGDVYKVVSAMAPLYFALGLGYASVQWWKFFTRDQCDAVNRLVIYFALPFFAFDFNAHAGTFAAGYRVLAADAVAKLVVVLALAGWIAYCCWRHWIRAPKAPPASSASAWPGGPSWSWCITGYSLGTLNNGLFVGVPLLDAMYGKWARDIVVQLSVLQAVVWLPPAAGGVGGNPNVYASLLGVLWSSVANRWHLEMPGIVDGSISIMSRTGLGIGMFNTGLFIGLQDKLVVCRPGLTALGMAMRFVAAPAATAVGALLLGLRGDLLRVAILQAALPQSVGAFIFALEYDLHADVLSTVVIVGTLASLPVIITYYIVLGLL
;
A
#
# COMPACT_ATOMS: atom_id res chain seq x y z
N MET A 1 -1.06 -27.97 8.91
CA MET A 1 -0.29 -27.20 9.91
C MET A 1 0.86 -26.54 9.17
N ILE A 2 1.03 -25.22 9.32
CA ILE A 2 2.13 -24.47 8.69
C ILE A 2 3.44 -24.97 9.31
N GLY A 3 4.35 -25.49 8.49
CA GLY A 3 5.64 -25.99 8.95
C GLY A 3 6.68 -24.88 9.06
N TRP A 4 7.76 -25.14 9.80
CA TRP A 4 8.95 -24.26 9.80
C TRP A 4 9.53 -24.04 8.39
N GLY A 5 9.36 -25.01 7.49
CA GLY A 5 9.74 -24.89 6.08
C GLY A 5 8.96 -23.81 5.32
N ASP A 6 7.69 -23.57 5.66
CA ASP A 6 6.88 -22.54 5.00
C ASP A 6 7.26 -21.14 5.51
N VAL A 7 7.54 -21.01 6.81
CA VAL A 7 8.08 -19.77 7.39
C VAL A 7 9.44 -19.45 6.75
N TYR A 8 10.30 -20.45 6.56
CA TYR A 8 11.59 -20.25 5.90
C TYR A 8 11.45 -19.76 4.45
N LYS A 9 10.49 -20.29 3.66
CA LYS A 9 10.19 -19.79 2.31
C LYS A 9 9.77 -18.32 2.29
N VAL A 10 8.95 -17.92 3.27
CA VAL A 10 8.54 -16.52 3.42
C VAL A 10 9.73 -15.62 3.73
N VAL A 11 10.54 -16.02 4.72
CA VAL A 11 11.73 -15.25 5.12
C VAL A 11 12.74 -15.18 3.97
N SER A 12 12.95 -16.27 3.23
CA SER A 12 13.87 -16.29 2.09
C SER A 12 13.39 -15.44 0.91
N ALA A 13 12.08 -15.36 0.67
CA ALA A 13 11.50 -14.46 -0.33
C ALA A 13 11.61 -12.99 0.07
N MET A 14 11.50 -12.68 1.36
CA MET A 14 11.55 -11.31 1.88
C MET A 14 12.98 -10.80 2.10
N ALA A 15 13.93 -11.66 2.46
CA ALA A 15 15.29 -11.26 2.82
C ALA A 15 15.98 -10.37 1.76
N PRO A 16 15.90 -10.65 0.44
CA PRO A 16 16.50 -9.78 -0.57
C PRO A 16 15.88 -8.37 -0.61
N LEU A 17 14.58 -8.24 -0.36
CA LEU A 17 13.87 -6.96 -0.35
C LEU A 17 14.29 -6.11 0.85
N TYR A 18 14.35 -6.72 2.03
CA TYR A 18 14.82 -6.05 3.25
C TYR A 18 16.33 -5.74 3.20
N PHE A 19 17.11 -6.58 2.52
CA PHE A 19 18.51 -6.29 2.24
C PHE A 19 18.66 -5.03 1.38
N ALA A 20 17.89 -4.91 0.28
CA ALA A 20 17.87 -3.71 -0.54
C ALA A 20 17.42 -2.46 0.25
N LEU A 21 16.40 -2.60 1.12
CA LEU A 21 15.97 -1.53 2.02
C LEU A 21 17.10 -1.10 2.97
N GLY A 22 17.79 -2.07 3.58
CA GLY A 22 18.93 -1.80 4.47
C GLY A 22 20.07 -1.09 3.76
N LEU A 23 20.39 -1.47 2.52
CA LEU A 23 21.38 -0.77 1.69
C LEU A 23 20.95 0.67 1.39
N GLY A 24 19.68 0.90 1.09
CA GLY A 24 19.12 2.25 0.90
C GLY A 24 19.32 3.11 2.14
N TYR A 25 18.93 2.58 3.30
CA TYR A 25 19.11 3.28 4.58
C TYR A 25 20.59 3.57 4.90
N ALA A 26 21.46 2.56 4.77
CA ALA A 26 22.90 2.70 5.01
C ALA A 26 23.55 3.73 4.09
N SER A 27 23.11 3.81 2.83
CA SER A 27 23.67 4.73 1.85
C SER A 27 23.49 6.20 2.18
N VAL A 28 22.41 6.54 2.89
CA VAL A 28 22.15 7.91 3.37
C VAL A 28 22.80 8.12 4.74
N GLN A 29 22.56 7.20 5.68
CA GLN A 29 22.88 7.47 7.08
C GLN A 29 24.35 7.18 7.46
N TRP A 30 24.95 6.14 6.89
CA TRP A 30 26.32 5.74 7.22
C TRP A 30 27.31 6.16 6.15
N TRP A 31 27.00 5.91 4.88
CA TRP A 31 27.91 6.19 3.77
C TRP A 31 27.77 7.61 3.21
N LYS A 32 26.64 8.27 3.46
CA LYS A 32 26.34 9.64 2.96
C LYS A 32 26.59 9.79 1.46
N PHE A 33 26.33 8.73 0.69
CA PHE A 33 26.49 8.73 -0.77
C PHE A 33 25.43 9.55 -1.48
N PHE A 34 24.22 9.60 -0.91
CA PHE A 34 23.08 10.29 -1.51
C PHE A 34 22.67 11.52 -0.70
N THR A 35 22.50 12.65 -1.39
CA THR A 35 21.86 13.85 -0.86
C THR A 35 20.33 13.81 -1.03
N ARG A 36 19.60 14.73 -0.38
CA ARG A 36 18.14 14.86 -0.50
C ARG A 36 17.71 14.99 -1.98
N ASP A 37 18.41 15.82 -2.76
CA ASP A 37 18.10 16.04 -4.17
C ASP A 37 18.33 14.80 -5.03
N GLN A 38 19.39 14.03 -4.74
CA GLN A 38 19.66 12.78 -5.43
C GLN A 38 18.63 11.70 -5.07
N CYS A 39 18.15 11.66 -3.83
CA CYS A 39 17.06 10.78 -3.44
C CYS A 39 15.74 11.15 -4.15
N ASP A 40 15.45 12.44 -4.33
CA ASP A 40 14.29 12.86 -5.14
C ASP A 40 14.43 12.40 -6.59
N ALA A 41 15.62 12.49 -7.18
CA ALA A 41 15.88 11.98 -8.52
C ALA A 41 15.67 10.45 -8.61
N VAL A 42 16.14 9.69 -7.63
CA VAL A 42 15.89 8.23 -7.54
C VAL A 42 14.39 7.95 -7.38
N ASN A 43 13.69 8.72 -6.56
CA ASN A 43 12.25 8.58 -6.37
C ASN A 43 11.47 8.83 -7.67
N ARG A 44 11.83 9.86 -8.45
CA ARG A 44 11.27 10.10 -9.78
C ARG A 44 11.57 8.94 -10.74
N LEU A 45 12.78 8.40 -10.74
CA LEU A 45 13.12 7.22 -11.55
C LEU A 45 12.20 6.03 -11.21
N VAL A 46 11.96 5.78 -9.91
CA VAL A 46 11.05 4.73 -9.47
C VAL A 46 9.62 5.00 -9.92
N ILE A 47 9.10 6.22 -9.73
CA ILE A 47 7.71 6.57 -10.03
C ILE A 47 7.41 6.59 -11.54
N TYR A 48 8.32 7.12 -12.35
CA TYR A 48 8.08 7.31 -13.79
C TYR A 48 8.49 6.12 -14.65
N PHE A 49 9.42 5.29 -14.20
CA PHE A 49 9.90 4.14 -14.98
C PHE A 49 9.66 2.83 -14.26
N ALA A 50 10.26 2.66 -13.08
CA ALA A 50 10.31 1.34 -12.46
C ALA A 50 8.91 0.81 -12.07
N LEU A 51 8.07 1.65 -11.45
CA LEU A 51 6.71 1.32 -11.03
C LEU A 51 5.76 1.05 -12.20
N PRO A 52 5.71 1.87 -13.26
CA PRO A 52 4.89 1.59 -14.44
C PRO A 52 5.24 0.27 -15.12
N PHE A 53 6.53 0.01 -15.38
CA PHE A 53 6.94 -1.27 -15.98
C PHE A 53 6.64 -2.45 -15.07
N PHE A 54 6.87 -2.29 -13.76
CA PHE A 54 6.52 -3.28 -12.76
C PHE A 54 5.01 -3.58 -12.77
N ALA A 55 4.16 -2.55 -12.70
CA ALA A 55 2.72 -2.72 -12.72
C ALA A 55 2.24 -3.34 -14.05
N PHE A 56 2.77 -2.91 -15.19
CA PHE A 56 2.42 -3.52 -16.48
C PHE A 56 2.80 -5.00 -16.52
N ASP A 57 4.03 -5.36 -16.14
CA ASP A 57 4.54 -6.74 -16.14
C ASP A 57 3.66 -7.68 -15.32
N PHE A 58 3.31 -7.29 -14.10
CA PHE A 58 2.45 -8.09 -13.24
C PHE A 58 1.04 -8.23 -13.78
N ASN A 59 0.49 -7.18 -14.39
CA ASN A 59 -0.85 -7.21 -14.94
C ASN A 59 -0.96 -7.96 -16.25
N ALA A 60 0.05 -7.84 -17.11
CA ALA A 60 0.11 -8.54 -18.38
C ALA A 60 0.22 -10.06 -18.19
N HIS A 61 0.86 -10.49 -17.09
CA HIS A 61 1.02 -11.90 -16.72
C HIS A 61 0.00 -12.41 -15.70
N ALA A 62 -0.85 -11.54 -15.15
CA ALA A 62 -1.96 -11.95 -14.29
C ALA A 62 -2.93 -12.80 -15.12
N GLY A 63 -3.24 -14.00 -14.62
CA GLY A 63 -4.15 -14.93 -15.29
C GLY A 63 -5.62 -14.48 -15.24
N THR A 64 -6.54 -15.44 -15.36
CA THR A 64 -7.99 -15.16 -15.34
C THR A 64 -8.45 -14.45 -14.06
N PHE A 65 -9.07 -13.28 -14.23
CA PHE A 65 -9.64 -12.44 -13.16
C PHE A 65 -10.84 -13.05 -12.40
N ALA A 66 -11.30 -14.24 -12.78
CA ALA A 66 -12.53 -14.86 -12.26
C ALA A 66 -12.47 -15.21 -10.75
N ALA A 67 -11.33 -15.65 -10.23
CA ALA A 67 -11.20 -16.05 -8.82
C ALA A 67 -11.09 -14.85 -7.85
N GLY A 68 -10.61 -13.70 -8.36
CA GLY A 68 -10.33 -12.51 -7.56
C GLY A 68 -11.55 -11.65 -7.24
N TYR A 69 -12.65 -11.74 -8.01
CA TYR A 69 -13.82 -10.84 -7.85
C TYR A 69 -14.41 -10.83 -6.44
N ARG A 70 -14.41 -11.96 -5.73
CA ARG A 70 -14.94 -12.03 -4.36
C ARG A 70 -14.03 -11.33 -3.36
N VAL A 71 -12.71 -11.55 -3.46
CA VAL A 71 -11.71 -10.88 -2.61
C VAL A 71 -11.68 -9.39 -2.91
N LEU A 72 -11.84 -9.03 -4.18
CA LEU A 72 -11.97 -7.66 -4.61
C LEU A 72 -13.22 -6.97 -4.05
N ALA A 73 -14.37 -7.64 -4.13
CA ALA A 73 -15.59 -7.14 -3.52
C ALA A 73 -15.42 -6.97 -2.00
N ALA A 74 -14.69 -7.88 -1.33
CA ALA A 74 -14.40 -7.77 0.10
C ALA A 74 -13.51 -6.59 0.44
N ASP A 75 -12.47 -6.33 -0.35
CA ASP A 75 -11.63 -5.13 -0.22
C ASP A 75 -12.44 -3.84 -0.44
N ALA A 76 -13.30 -3.81 -1.47
CA ALA A 76 -14.18 -2.68 -1.72
C ALA A 76 -15.16 -2.44 -0.56
N VAL A 77 -15.78 -3.50 -0.03
CA VAL A 77 -16.66 -3.43 1.15
C VAL A 77 -15.89 -2.95 2.37
N ALA A 78 -14.68 -3.47 2.62
CA ALA A 78 -13.85 -3.04 3.75
C ALA A 78 -13.53 -1.54 3.66
N LYS A 79 -13.16 -1.05 2.47
CA LYS A 79 -12.92 0.38 2.21
C LYS A 79 -14.19 1.21 2.39
N LEU A 80 -15.33 0.74 1.91
CA LEU A 80 -16.63 1.41 2.13
C LEU A 80 -16.96 1.50 3.63
N VAL A 81 -16.74 0.44 4.40
CA VAL A 81 -16.94 0.45 5.86
C VAL A 81 -16.04 1.49 6.52
N VAL A 82 -14.77 1.59 6.12
CA VAL A 82 -13.86 2.62 6.64
C VAL A 82 -14.33 4.03 6.27
N VAL A 83 -14.75 4.26 5.03
CA VAL A 83 -15.29 5.56 4.58
C VAL A 83 -16.55 5.93 5.36
N LEU A 84 -17.48 4.99 5.57
CA LEU A 84 -18.70 5.22 6.34
C LEU A 84 -18.41 5.50 7.82
N ALA A 85 -17.44 4.78 8.41
CA ALA A 85 -17.01 5.03 9.78
C ALA A 85 -16.41 6.43 9.95
N LEU A 86 -15.59 6.87 8.99
CA LEU A 86 -15.02 8.23 8.97
C LEU A 86 -16.09 9.30 8.73
N ALA A 87 -17.04 9.05 7.82
CA ALA A 87 -18.18 9.96 7.59
C ALA A 87 -19.05 10.08 8.84
N GLY A 88 -19.31 8.97 9.54
CA GLY A 88 -20.01 8.96 10.83
C GLY A 88 -19.25 9.72 11.91
N TRP A 89 -17.91 9.60 11.95
CA TRP A 89 -17.06 10.37 12.85
C TRP A 89 -17.14 11.87 12.58
N ILE A 90 -17.11 12.29 11.31
CA ILE A 90 -17.28 13.70 10.91
C ILE A 90 -18.65 14.21 11.33
N ALA A 91 -19.72 13.45 11.05
CA ALA A 91 -21.07 13.80 11.45
C ALA A 91 -21.20 13.94 12.98
N TYR A 92 -20.59 13.03 13.74
CA TYR A 92 -20.55 13.10 15.20
C TYR A 92 -19.77 14.32 15.72
N CYS A 93 -18.61 14.63 15.14
CA CYS A 93 -17.82 15.80 15.51
C CYS A 93 -18.55 17.12 15.18
N CYS A 94 -19.16 17.22 13.99
CA CYS A 94 -20.00 18.35 13.60
C CYS A 94 -21.20 18.51 14.52
N TRP A 95 -21.89 17.41 14.87
CA TRP A 95 -23.02 17.41 15.79
C TRP A 95 -22.62 17.84 17.20
N ARG A 96 -21.50 17.30 17.72
CA ARG A 96 -20.97 17.65 19.03
C ARG A 96 -20.50 19.11 19.10
N HIS A 97 -19.88 19.62 18.04
CA HIS A 97 -19.50 21.02 17.93
C HIS A 97 -20.73 21.93 17.87
N TRP A 98 -21.76 21.56 17.11
CA TRP A 98 -23.03 22.30 17.05
C TRP A 98 -23.77 22.33 18.41
N ILE A 99 -23.78 21.22 19.15
CA ILE A 99 -24.38 21.15 20.50
C ILE A 99 -23.59 21.97 21.54
N ARG A 100 -22.26 22.01 21.43
CA ARG A 100 -21.39 22.65 22.41
C ARG A 100 -20.97 24.08 22.06
N ALA A 101 -21.28 24.58 20.87
CA ALA A 101 -20.89 25.92 20.45
C ALA A 101 -21.67 27.00 21.23
N PRO A 102 -21.00 27.85 22.03
CA PRO A 102 -21.55 29.15 22.36
C PRO A 102 -21.55 30.02 21.10
N LYS A 103 -22.61 30.83 20.91
CA LYS A 103 -22.72 31.82 19.83
C LYS A 103 -21.63 32.90 19.99
N ALA A 104 -20.42 32.68 19.45
CA ALA A 104 -19.37 33.68 19.36
C ALA A 104 -18.68 33.59 17.99
N PRO A 105 -18.23 34.72 17.41
CA PRO A 105 -17.70 34.76 16.05
C PRO A 105 -16.32 34.07 15.95
N PRO A 106 -15.98 33.52 14.78
CA PRO A 106 -14.76 32.74 14.61
C PRO A 106 -13.51 33.63 14.60
N ALA A 107 -12.53 33.28 15.44
CA ALA A 107 -11.16 33.78 15.31
C ALA A 107 -10.43 33.01 14.18
N SER A 108 -9.60 33.75 13.46
CA SER A 108 -8.98 33.42 12.19
C SER A 108 -7.91 32.32 12.21
N SER A 109 -7.93 31.53 11.12
CA SER A 109 -6.81 30.96 10.34
C SER A 109 -5.77 30.04 10.99
N ALA A 110 -5.70 28.78 10.52
CA ALA A 110 -4.53 28.25 9.79
C ALA A 110 -4.71 26.78 9.36
N SER A 111 -5.21 26.55 8.14
CA SER A 111 -4.58 25.76 7.05
C SER A 111 -5.59 25.62 5.92
N ALA A 112 -5.18 25.98 4.71
CA ALA A 112 -6.06 26.25 3.58
C ALA A 112 -6.35 24.96 2.79
N TRP A 113 -7.31 24.16 3.27
CA TRP A 113 -7.99 23.09 2.53
C TRP A 113 -9.50 23.15 2.83
N PRO A 114 -10.40 22.77 1.89
CA PRO A 114 -11.84 22.87 2.08
C PRO A 114 -12.34 21.76 3.02
N GLY A 115 -12.16 21.98 4.34
CA GLY A 115 -12.57 21.07 5.40
C GLY A 115 -11.69 21.28 6.63
N GLY A 116 -12.26 21.66 7.78
CA GLY A 116 -11.49 22.01 8.99
C GLY A 116 -10.65 20.85 9.56
N PRO A 117 -9.99 21.02 10.72
CA PRO A 117 -9.00 20.07 11.27
C PRO A 117 -9.48 18.62 11.44
N SER A 118 -10.79 18.40 11.61
CA SER A 118 -11.36 17.03 11.67
C SER A 118 -11.31 16.29 10.33
N TRP A 119 -11.33 17.01 9.20
CA TRP A 119 -11.32 16.43 7.86
C TRP A 119 -9.93 15.90 7.49
N SER A 120 -8.87 16.65 7.80
CA SER A 120 -7.48 16.25 7.58
C SER A 120 -7.11 14.97 8.33
N TRP A 121 -7.63 14.78 9.55
CA TRP A 121 -7.47 13.52 10.30
C TRP A 121 -8.23 12.36 9.69
N CYS A 122 -9.37 12.59 9.05
CA CYS A 122 -10.10 11.53 8.37
C CYS A 122 -9.37 11.05 7.12
N ILE A 123 -8.82 11.97 6.31
CA ILE A 123 -8.00 11.59 5.16
C ILE A 123 -6.73 10.87 5.63
N THR A 124 -6.08 11.36 6.69
CA THR A 124 -4.90 10.71 7.28
C THR A 124 -5.26 9.29 7.76
N GLY A 125 -6.36 9.12 8.49
CA GLY A 125 -6.85 7.84 8.97
C GLY A 125 -7.24 6.88 7.85
N TYR A 126 -7.86 7.41 6.78
CA TYR A 126 -8.16 6.65 5.57
C TYR A 126 -6.86 6.15 4.92
N SER A 127 -5.87 7.02 4.73
CA SER A 127 -4.56 6.66 4.17
C SER A 127 -3.84 5.61 5.01
N LEU A 128 -3.87 5.75 6.35
CA LEU A 128 -3.31 4.77 7.29
C LEU A 128 -3.99 3.40 7.20
N GLY A 129 -5.31 3.38 7.01
CA GLY A 129 -6.10 2.15 6.97
C GLY A 129 -6.09 1.44 5.61
N THR A 130 -5.89 2.17 4.51
CA THR A 130 -6.20 1.64 3.15
C THR A 130 -5.03 1.65 2.17
N LEU A 131 -4.02 2.52 2.34
CA LEU A 131 -2.93 2.65 1.38
C LEU A 131 -1.72 1.76 1.75
N ASN A 132 -1.83 0.48 1.39
CA ASN A 132 -0.76 -0.49 1.62
C ASN A 132 0.27 -0.54 0.46
N ASN A 133 1.41 -1.18 0.73
CA ASN A 133 2.43 -1.50 -0.26
C ASN A 133 2.26 -2.94 -0.79
N GLY A 134 1.12 -3.20 -1.43
CA GLY A 134 0.78 -4.50 -2.01
C GLY A 134 1.78 -5.00 -3.05
N LEU A 135 2.29 -4.09 -3.87
CA LEU A 135 3.12 -4.40 -5.04
C LEU A 135 4.53 -4.86 -4.68
N PHE A 136 5.24 -4.14 -3.81
CA PHE A 136 6.64 -4.48 -3.51
C PHE A 136 6.78 -5.61 -2.50
N VAL A 137 5.97 -5.61 -1.45
CA VAL A 137 6.07 -6.59 -0.35
C VAL A 137 5.02 -7.68 -0.49
N GLY A 138 3.78 -7.32 -0.84
CA GLY A 138 2.66 -8.26 -0.87
C GLY A 138 2.78 -9.37 -1.90
N VAL A 139 3.20 -9.03 -3.13
CA VAL A 139 3.37 -9.97 -4.24
C VAL A 139 4.35 -11.11 -3.90
N PRO A 140 5.64 -10.85 -3.60
CA PRO A 140 6.59 -11.92 -3.31
C PRO A 140 6.25 -12.69 -2.02
N LEU A 141 5.59 -12.03 -1.07
CA LEU A 141 5.18 -12.63 0.19
C LEU A 141 4.03 -13.64 0.00
N LEU A 142 2.93 -13.21 -0.61
CA LEU A 142 1.76 -14.06 -0.79
C LEU A 142 2.02 -15.15 -1.84
N ASP A 143 2.91 -14.90 -2.78
CA ASP A 143 3.43 -15.95 -3.67
C ASP A 143 4.21 -17.02 -2.90
N ALA A 144 5.08 -16.65 -1.96
CA ALA A 144 5.81 -17.62 -1.15
C ALA A 144 4.89 -18.43 -0.21
N MET A 145 3.78 -17.85 0.24
CA MET A 145 2.84 -18.47 1.20
C MET A 145 1.80 -19.37 0.52
N TYR A 146 1.20 -18.89 -0.56
CA TYR A 146 0.04 -19.52 -1.18
C TYR A 146 0.24 -19.82 -2.68
N GLY A 147 1.30 -19.29 -3.30
CA GLY A 147 1.63 -19.50 -4.71
C GLY A 147 0.98 -18.50 -5.66
N LYS A 148 1.04 -18.83 -6.96
CA LYS A 148 0.70 -17.92 -8.07
C LYS A 148 -0.73 -17.38 -8.01
N TRP A 149 -1.70 -18.15 -7.53
CA TRP A 149 -3.09 -17.68 -7.44
C TRP A 149 -3.25 -16.50 -6.46
N ALA A 150 -2.51 -16.50 -5.35
CA ALA A 150 -2.55 -15.40 -4.37
C ALA A 150 -1.77 -14.18 -4.89
N ARG A 151 -0.68 -14.42 -5.61
CA ARG A 151 0.06 -13.38 -6.35
C ARG A 151 -0.88 -12.59 -7.27
N ASP A 152 -1.65 -13.29 -8.11
CA ASP A 152 -2.57 -12.67 -9.07
C ASP A 152 -3.66 -11.83 -8.37
N ILE A 153 -4.17 -12.28 -7.22
CA ILE A 153 -5.14 -11.52 -6.41
C ILE A 153 -4.56 -10.20 -5.89
N VAL A 154 -3.33 -10.24 -5.36
CA VAL A 154 -2.67 -9.03 -4.83
C VAL A 154 -2.40 -8.01 -5.92
N VAL A 155 -2.00 -8.49 -7.10
CA VAL A 155 -1.79 -7.65 -8.28
C VAL A 155 -3.09 -6.94 -8.65
N GLN A 156 -4.19 -7.68 -8.76
CA GLN A 156 -5.51 -7.13 -9.10
C GLN A 156 -5.97 -6.07 -8.11
N LEU A 157 -5.80 -6.33 -6.82
CA LEU A 157 -6.16 -5.38 -5.78
C LEU A 157 -5.27 -4.14 -5.78
N SER A 158 -3.99 -4.31 -6.09
CA SER A 158 -3.06 -3.18 -6.22
C SER A 158 -3.40 -2.30 -7.42
N VAL A 159 -3.86 -2.89 -8.54
CA VAL A 159 -4.39 -2.12 -9.68
C VAL A 159 -5.61 -1.34 -9.28
N LEU A 160 -6.56 -1.98 -8.61
CA LEU A 160 -7.80 -1.31 -8.24
C LEU A 160 -7.55 -0.25 -7.19
N GLN A 161 -6.58 -0.46 -6.30
CA GLN A 161 -6.08 0.57 -5.42
C GLN A 161 -5.49 1.75 -6.21
N ALA A 162 -4.67 1.50 -7.22
CA ALA A 162 -4.07 2.54 -8.06
C ALA A 162 -5.09 3.29 -8.92
N VAL A 163 -6.02 2.58 -9.57
CA VAL A 163 -7.01 3.18 -10.50
C VAL A 163 -8.10 3.94 -9.77
N VAL A 164 -8.64 3.37 -8.68
CA VAL A 164 -9.80 3.96 -7.98
C VAL A 164 -9.38 5.09 -7.05
N TRP A 165 -8.23 4.98 -6.38
CA TRP A 165 -7.89 5.85 -5.24
C TRP A 165 -6.76 6.83 -5.52
N LEU A 166 -5.97 6.65 -6.59
CA LEU A 166 -5.14 7.71 -7.15
C LEU A 166 -5.87 8.27 -8.38
N PRO A 167 -6.79 9.23 -8.21
CA PRO A 167 -7.56 9.72 -9.35
C PRO A 167 -6.60 10.29 -10.41
N PRO A 168 -6.83 9.99 -11.69
CA PRO A 168 -6.09 10.61 -12.79
C PRO A 168 -6.34 12.13 -12.92
N ALA A 169 -7.18 12.71 -12.06
CA ALA A 169 -7.66 14.09 -12.10
C ALA A 169 -6.88 15.08 -11.22
N ALA A 170 -5.85 14.66 -10.48
CA ALA A 170 -4.95 15.60 -9.81
C ALA A 170 -3.87 16.10 -10.79
N GLY A 171 -4.28 16.92 -11.76
CA GLY A 171 -3.43 17.90 -12.44
C GLY A 171 -2.82 17.52 -13.80
N GLY A 172 -3.55 17.73 -14.90
CA GLY A 172 -2.97 17.98 -16.23
C GLY A 172 -2.82 16.77 -17.17
N VAL A 173 -2.49 17.06 -18.43
CA VAL A 173 -2.44 16.17 -19.62
C VAL A 173 -1.38 15.02 -19.52
N GLY A 174 -0.92 14.69 -18.32
CA GLY A 174 0.01 13.59 -18.01
C GLY A 174 -0.36 12.91 -16.69
N GLY A 175 -1.50 12.21 -16.64
CA GLY A 175 -1.97 11.49 -15.46
C GLY A 175 -0.97 10.45 -14.93
N ASN A 176 -1.27 9.86 -13.77
CA ASN A 176 -0.37 8.93 -13.07
C ASN A 176 0.11 7.79 -14.01
N PRO A 177 1.43 7.74 -14.36
CA PRO A 177 1.97 6.74 -15.28
C PRO A 177 1.69 5.29 -14.85
N ASN A 178 1.62 5.07 -13.54
CA ASN A 178 1.31 3.77 -12.97
C ASN A 178 -0.13 3.32 -13.28
N VAL A 179 -1.08 4.25 -13.32
CA VAL A 179 -2.48 3.96 -13.66
C VAL A 179 -2.59 3.57 -15.13
N TYR A 180 -1.95 4.32 -16.04
CA TYR A 180 -1.92 3.98 -17.46
C TYR A 180 -1.26 2.62 -17.70
N ALA A 181 -0.09 2.37 -17.10
CA ALA A 181 0.60 1.10 -17.25
C ALA A 181 -0.20 -0.09 -16.69
N SER A 182 -0.88 0.10 -15.56
CA SER A 182 -1.78 -0.92 -15.00
C SER A 182 -2.96 -1.22 -15.93
N LEU A 183 -3.61 -0.19 -16.47
CA LEU A 183 -4.73 -0.34 -17.41
C LEU A 183 -4.28 -1.03 -18.71
N LEU A 184 -3.13 -0.63 -19.25
CA LEU A 184 -2.53 -1.27 -20.43
C LEU A 184 -2.20 -2.74 -20.17
N GLY A 185 -1.67 -3.07 -18.99
CA GLY A 185 -1.37 -4.46 -18.61
C GLY A 185 -2.63 -5.31 -18.52
N VAL A 186 -3.71 -4.78 -17.93
CA VAL A 186 -5.02 -5.48 -17.85
C VAL A 186 -5.65 -5.64 -19.24
N LEU A 187 -5.59 -4.61 -20.08
CA LEU A 187 -6.05 -4.67 -21.47
C LEU A 187 -5.26 -5.74 -22.24
N TRP A 188 -3.94 -5.75 -22.11
CA TRP A 188 -3.09 -6.75 -22.72
C TRP A 188 -3.42 -8.17 -22.25
N SER A 189 -3.51 -8.41 -20.93
CA SER A 189 -3.87 -9.74 -20.39
C SER A 189 -5.24 -10.21 -20.90
N SER A 190 -6.22 -9.30 -21.02
CA SER A 190 -7.55 -9.63 -21.56
C SER A 190 -7.50 -10.04 -23.04
N VAL A 191 -6.74 -9.31 -23.85
CA VAL A 191 -6.49 -9.57 -25.27
C VAL A 191 -5.73 -10.90 -25.45
N ALA A 192 -4.64 -11.07 -24.70
CA ALA A 192 -3.78 -12.25 -24.73
C ALA A 192 -4.55 -13.51 -24.33
N ASN A 193 -5.38 -13.44 -23.29
CA ASN A 193 -6.20 -14.57 -22.85
C ASN A 193 -7.35 -14.88 -23.83
N ARG A 194 -7.88 -13.88 -24.55
CA ARG A 194 -8.94 -14.09 -25.55
C ARG A 194 -8.43 -14.74 -26.83
N TRP A 195 -7.21 -14.41 -27.24
CA TRP A 195 -6.60 -14.89 -28.47
C TRP A 195 -5.44 -15.87 -28.28
N HIS A 196 -5.20 -16.33 -27.04
CA HIS A 196 -4.08 -17.20 -26.67
C HIS A 196 -2.72 -16.71 -27.21
N LEU A 197 -2.49 -15.40 -27.11
CA LEU A 197 -1.26 -14.77 -27.60
C LEU A 197 -0.21 -14.74 -26.48
N GLU A 198 0.99 -15.22 -26.78
CA GLU A 198 2.16 -15.03 -25.94
C GLU A 198 2.83 -13.69 -26.29
N MET A 199 3.32 -12.97 -25.28
CA MET A 199 4.00 -11.70 -25.50
C MET A 199 5.34 -11.97 -26.22
N PRO A 200 5.71 -11.20 -27.28
CA PRO A 200 6.96 -11.41 -27.98
C PRO A 200 8.15 -11.34 -27.01
N GLY A 201 9.07 -12.31 -27.06
CA GLY A 201 10.16 -12.43 -26.09
C GLY A 201 11.07 -11.20 -25.98
N ILE A 202 11.16 -10.37 -27.03
CA ILE A 202 11.89 -9.10 -26.99
C ILE A 202 11.20 -8.10 -26.05
N VAL A 203 9.87 -8.01 -26.12
CA VAL A 203 9.06 -7.10 -25.30
C VAL A 203 9.02 -7.62 -23.87
N ASP A 204 8.72 -8.90 -23.68
CA ASP A 204 8.69 -9.55 -22.37
C ASP A 204 10.05 -9.47 -21.65
N GLY A 205 11.14 -9.76 -22.36
CA GLY A 205 12.50 -9.64 -21.82
C GLY A 205 12.83 -8.21 -21.39
N SER A 206 12.45 -7.22 -22.18
CA SER A 206 12.71 -5.80 -21.86
C SER A 206 11.92 -5.35 -20.62
N ILE A 207 10.64 -5.72 -20.56
CA ILE A 207 9.74 -5.35 -19.46
C ILE A 207 10.13 -6.06 -18.17
N SER A 208 10.45 -7.36 -18.24
CA SER A 208 10.83 -8.16 -17.07
C SER A 208 12.15 -7.70 -16.45
N ILE A 209 13.13 -7.25 -17.26
CA ILE A 209 14.37 -6.65 -16.74
C ILE A 209 14.03 -5.39 -15.93
N MET A 210 13.26 -4.47 -16.51
CA MET A 210 12.90 -3.22 -15.83
C MET A 210 12.02 -3.46 -14.60
N SER A 211 11.06 -4.38 -14.68
CA SER A 211 10.16 -4.79 -13.59
C SER A 211 10.93 -5.38 -12.41
N ARG A 212 11.83 -6.35 -12.65
CA ARG A 212 12.67 -6.96 -11.60
C ARG A 212 13.60 -5.95 -10.94
N THR A 213 14.19 -5.06 -11.74
CA THR A 213 14.96 -3.92 -11.22
C THR A 213 14.07 -2.99 -10.38
N GLY A 214 12.82 -2.78 -10.78
CA GLY A 214 11.86 -1.95 -10.06
C GLY A 214 11.52 -2.46 -8.67
N LEU A 215 11.43 -3.78 -8.45
CA LEU A 215 11.28 -4.34 -7.09
C LEU A 215 12.43 -3.92 -6.17
N GLY A 216 13.66 -4.13 -6.62
CA GLY A 216 14.86 -3.86 -5.85
C GLY A 216 15.04 -2.36 -5.59
N ILE A 217 14.94 -1.54 -6.63
CA ILE A 217 15.07 -0.08 -6.50
C ILE A 217 13.90 0.51 -5.69
N GLY A 218 12.68 -0.05 -5.78
CA GLY A 218 11.54 0.39 -4.97
C GLY A 218 11.76 0.19 -3.46
N MET A 219 12.31 -0.97 -3.06
CA MET A 219 12.69 -1.21 -1.67
C MET A 219 13.92 -0.41 -1.23
N PHE A 220 14.90 -0.24 -2.12
CA PHE A 220 16.04 0.66 -1.88
C PHE A 220 15.59 2.11 -1.67
N ASN A 221 14.66 2.62 -2.49
CA ASN A 221 14.07 3.94 -2.38
C ASN A 221 13.26 4.10 -1.08
N THR A 222 12.58 3.03 -0.64
CA THR A 222 11.95 3.01 0.69
C THR A 222 13.01 3.14 1.80
N GLY A 223 14.17 2.49 1.63
CA GLY A 223 15.33 2.65 2.53
C GLY A 223 15.91 4.07 2.53
N LEU A 224 16.09 4.69 1.36
CA LEU A 224 16.51 6.09 1.23
C LEU A 224 15.53 7.01 1.97
N PHE A 225 14.23 6.80 1.77
CA PHE A 225 13.19 7.55 2.45
C PHE A 225 13.31 7.49 3.98
N ILE A 226 13.52 6.28 4.53
CA ILE A 226 13.73 6.07 5.98
C ILE A 226 15.01 6.79 6.44
N GLY A 227 16.10 6.69 5.68
CA GLY A 227 17.39 7.29 6.02
C GLY A 227 17.40 8.82 5.95
N LEU A 228 16.53 9.42 5.14
CA LEU A 228 16.39 10.87 5.01
C LEU A 228 15.63 11.53 6.16
N GLN A 229 14.88 10.76 6.95
CA GLN A 229 14.14 11.32 8.07
C GLN A 229 15.08 11.64 9.24
N ASP A 230 15.05 12.89 9.71
CA ASP A 230 15.92 13.35 10.81
C ASP A 230 15.62 12.62 12.14
N LYS A 231 14.41 12.04 12.27
CA LYS A 231 14.00 11.19 13.39
C LYS A 231 13.18 10.00 12.89
N LEU A 232 13.53 8.79 13.33
CA LEU A 232 12.79 7.57 13.00
C LEU A 232 11.37 7.53 13.62
N VAL A 233 11.16 8.26 14.71
CA VAL A 233 9.86 8.44 15.36
C VAL A 233 9.65 9.93 15.62
N VAL A 234 8.93 10.59 14.72
CA VAL A 234 8.61 12.02 14.84
C VAL A 234 7.42 12.24 15.78
N CYS A 235 6.50 11.29 15.80
CA CYS A 235 5.23 11.40 16.52
C CYS A 235 5.29 10.99 18.00
N ARG A 236 4.35 11.54 18.78
CA ARG A 236 4.10 11.09 20.17
C ARG A 236 3.79 9.58 20.16
N PRO A 237 4.27 8.81 21.15
CA PRO A 237 4.11 7.35 21.18
C PRO A 237 2.65 6.89 21.07
N GLY A 238 1.70 7.65 21.61
CA GLY A 238 0.27 7.35 21.48
C GLY A 238 -0.27 7.44 20.04
N LEU A 239 0.19 8.42 19.25
CA LEU A 239 -0.22 8.57 17.84
C LEU A 239 0.43 7.49 16.97
N THR A 240 1.69 7.14 17.24
CA THR A 240 2.37 6.04 16.57
C THR A 240 1.69 4.71 16.86
N ALA A 241 1.36 4.43 18.13
CA ALA A 241 0.64 3.23 18.52
C ALA A 241 -0.75 3.15 17.86
N LEU A 242 -1.47 4.28 17.78
CA LEU A 242 -2.75 4.36 17.09
C LEU A 242 -2.61 4.06 15.59
N GLY A 243 -1.63 4.65 14.91
CA GLY A 243 -1.39 4.41 13.48
C GLY A 243 -1.02 2.95 13.19
N MET A 244 -0.18 2.35 14.04
CA MET A 244 0.17 0.93 13.94
C MET A 244 -1.04 0.02 14.21
N ALA A 245 -1.88 0.34 15.20
CA ALA A 245 -3.11 -0.39 15.47
C ALA A 245 -4.11 -0.26 14.32
N MET A 246 -4.27 0.92 13.73
CA MET A 246 -5.10 1.12 12.55
C MET A 246 -4.60 0.27 11.37
N ARG A 247 -3.28 0.24 11.14
CA ARG A 247 -2.67 -0.49 10.03
C ARG A 247 -2.73 -2.01 10.21
N PHE A 248 -2.31 -2.53 11.36
CA PHE A 248 -2.12 -3.97 11.56
C PHE A 248 -3.24 -4.66 12.32
N VAL A 249 -4.24 -3.92 12.84
CA VAL A 249 -5.40 -4.51 13.54
C VAL A 249 -6.70 -4.06 12.87
N ALA A 250 -6.96 -2.76 12.79
CA ALA A 250 -8.23 -2.27 12.27
C ALA A 250 -8.43 -2.59 10.79
N ALA A 251 -7.40 -2.42 9.95
CA ALA A 251 -7.51 -2.75 8.53
C ALA A 251 -7.70 -4.27 8.28
N PRO A 252 -6.91 -5.19 8.87
CA PRO A 252 -7.19 -6.63 8.79
C PRO A 252 -8.56 -7.02 9.33
N ALA A 253 -9.01 -6.41 10.43
CA ALA A 253 -10.33 -6.69 11.00
C ALA A 253 -11.48 -6.22 10.09
N ALA A 254 -11.36 -5.02 9.51
CA ALA A 254 -12.34 -4.51 8.54
C ALA A 254 -12.43 -5.42 7.31
N THR A 255 -11.28 -5.88 6.81
CA THR A 255 -11.24 -6.84 5.69
C THR A 255 -11.80 -8.20 6.09
N ALA A 256 -11.54 -8.69 7.30
CA ALA A 256 -12.14 -9.93 7.80
C ALA A 256 -13.68 -9.82 7.86
N VAL A 257 -14.22 -8.71 8.37
CA VAL A 257 -15.67 -8.46 8.40
C VAL A 257 -16.24 -8.40 6.99
N GLY A 258 -15.64 -7.62 6.09
CA GLY A 258 -16.08 -7.53 4.69
C GLY A 258 -16.04 -8.88 3.97
N ALA A 259 -15.00 -9.67 4.24
CA ALA A 259 -14.87 -11.00 3.67
C ALA A 259 -15.92 -11.99 4.20
N LEU A 260 -16.19 -11.98 5.51
CA LEU A 260 -17.23 -12.80 6.12
C LEU A 260 -18.64 -12.43 5.63
N LEU A 261 -18.93 -11.14 5.47
CA LEU A 261 -20.21 -10.65 4.94
C LEU A 261 -20.48 -11.15 3.51
N LEU A 262 -19.43 -11.30 2.70
CA LEU A 262 -19.51 -11.83 1.34
C LEU A 262 -19.37 -13.36 1.27
N GLY A 263 -19.34 -14.04 2.42
CA GLY A 263 -19.26 -15.50 2.50
C GLY A 263 -17.92 -16.09 2.07
N LEU A 264 -16.84 -15.31 2.07
CA LEU A 264 -15.49 -15.82 1.81
C LEU A 264 -15.05 -16.73 2.96
N ARG A 265 -14.51 -17.91 2.59
CA ARG A 265 -14.03 -18.92 3.53
C ARG A 265 -12.71 -19.52 3.04
N GLY A 266 -11.98 -20.16 3.96
CA GLY A 266 -10.73 -20.85 3.66
C GLY A 266 -9.62 -19.89 3.23
N ASP A 267 -8.80 -20.30 2.26
CA ASP A 267 -7.58 -19.56 1.90
C ASP A 267 -7.84 -18.18 1.30
N LEU A 268 -8.99 -17.96 0.65
CA LEU A 268 -9.37 -16.63 0.15
C LEU A 268 -9.54 -15.61 1.28
N LEU A 269 -10.13 -16.02 2.41
CA LEU A 269 -10.25 -15.17 3.60
C LEU A 269 -8.87 -14.86 4.18
N ARG A 270 -8.01 -15.89 4.28
CA ARG A 270 -6.65 -15.74 4.83
C ARG A 270 -5.80 -14.78 3.99
N VAL A 271 -5.83 -14.92 2.67
CA VAL A 271 -5.12 -14.03 1.74
C VAL A 271 -5.64 -12.60 1.82
N ALA A 272 -6.96 -12.40 1.90
CA ALA A 272 -7.55 -11.07 2.05
C ALA A 272 -7.06 -10.36 3.33
N ILE A 273 -7.07 -11.06 4.47
CA ILE A 273 -6.62 -10.53 5.75
C ILE A 273 -5.12 -10.24 5.73
N LEU A 274 -4.30 -11.15 5.21
CA LEU A 274 -2.84 -10.98 5.11
C LEU A 274 -2.46 -9.80 4.23
N GLN A 275 -3.16 -9.61 3.12
CA GLN A 275 -2.96 -8.45 2.26
C GLN A 275 -3.34 -7.14 2.96
N ALA A 276 -4.44 -7.15 3.72
CA ALA A 276 -4.80 -6.01 4.54
C ALA A 276 -3.77 -5.74 5.63
N ALA A 277 -2.96 -6.71 6.07
CA ALA A 277 -1.92 -6.55 7.09
C ALA A 277 -0.53 -6.13 6.54
N LEU A 278 -0.39 -5.86 5.24
CA LEU A 278 0.90 -5.48 4.63
C LEU A 278 1.47 -4.15 5.19
N PRO A 279 2.77 -3.83 5.04
CA PRO A 279 3.26 -2.51 5.41
C PRO A 279 2.61 -1.39 4.57
N GLN A 280 2.67 -0.16 5.10
CA GLN A 280 2.14 1.02 4.42
C GLN A 280 3.03 1.44 3.24
N SER A 281 2.43 2.07 2.23
CA SER A 281 3.18 2.60 1.08
C SER A 281 3.83 3.95 1.40
N VAL A 282 5.05 4.17 0.90
CA VAL A 282 5.72 5.50 0.87
C VAL A 282 4.86 6.52 0.11
N GLY A 283 4.08 6.07 -0.88
CA GLY A 283 3.14 6.92 -1.61
C GLY A 283 2.09 7.58 -0.71
N ALA A 284 1.70 6.94 0.40
CA ALA A 284 0.77 7.53 1.36
C ALA A 284 1.39 8.73 2.10
N PHE A 285 2.70 8.70 2.33
CA PHE A 285 3.44 9.84 2.89
C PHE A 285 3.61 10.97 1.86
N ILE A 286 3.96 10.65 0.61
CA ILE A 286 4.06 11.65 -0.47
C ILE A 286 2.71 12.34 -0.67
N PHE A 287 1.62 11.57 -0.67
CA PHE A 287 0.26 12.10 -0.67
C PHE A 287 0.00 12.99 0.54
N ALA A 288 0.48 12.63 1.73
CA ALA A 288 0.34 13.50 2.90
C ALA A 288 1.05 14.83 2.75
N LEU A 289 2.26 14.83 2.19
CA LEU A 289 3.03 16.05 1.95
C LEU A 289 2.37 16.96 0.92
N GLU A 290 1.93 16.39 -0.22
CA GLU A 290 1.32 17.16 -1.30
C GLU A 290 0.02 17.84 -0.87
N TYR A 291 -0.75 17.16 0.00
CA TYR A 291 -2.04 17.64 0.49
C TYR A 291 -1.95 18.33 1.87
N ASP A 292 -0.75 18.65 2.36
CA ASP A 292 -0.49 19.28 3.66
C ASP A 292 -1.25 18.62 4.84
N LEU A 293 -1.20 17.29 4.88
CA LEU A 293 -1.79 16.44 5.92
C LEU A 293 -0.75 16.09 7.00
N HIS A 294 -1.10 15.17 7.91
CA HIS A 294 -0.23 14.73 9.00
C HIS A 294 0.92 13.82 8.50
N ALA A 295 1.83 14.37 7.72
CA ALA A 295 2.96 13.67 7.10
C ALA A 295 3.89 13.03 8.15
N ASP A 296 4.06 13.66 9.32
CA ASP A 296 4.86 13.12 10.43
C ASP A 296 4.32 11.79 10.99
N VAL A 297 2.98 11.64 11.00
CA VAL A 297 2.32 10.40 11.45
C VAL A 297 2.51 9.33 10.39
N LEU A 298 2.29 9.68 9.12
CA LEU A 298 2.41 8.74 8.01
C LEU A 298 3.86 8.30 7.79
N SER A 299 4.86 9.17 7.94
CA SER A 299 6.28 8.79 7.85
C SER A 299 6.67 7.81 8.96
N THR A 300 6.27 8.09 10.20
CA THR A 300 6.55 7.22 11.35
C THR A 300 5.90 5.84 11.16
N VAL A 301 4.65 5.79 10.70
CA VAL A 301 3.94 4.52 10.45
C VAL A 301 4.53 3.78 9.25
N VAL A 302 5.01 4.46 8.22
CA VAL A 302 5.74 3.82 7.11
C VAL A 302 7.04 3.19 7.63
N ILE A 303 7.85 3.91 8.41
CA ILE A 303 9.12 3.41 8.95
C ILE A 303 8.88 2.22 9.88
N VAL A 304 8.11 2.44 10.96
CA VAL A 304 7.89 1.43 12.00
C VAL A 304 7.09 0.27 11.43
N GLY A 305 6.09 0.54 10.59
CA GLY A 305 5.29 -0.48 9.94
C GLY A 305 6.09 -1.34 8.98
N THR A 306 7.02 -0.78 8.21
CA THR A 306 7.87 -1.58 7.33
C THR A 306 8.77 -2.51 8.14
N LEU A 307 9.44 -2.00 9.18
CA LEU A 307 10.30 -2.80 10.05
C LEU A 307 9.55 -3.87 10.84
N ALA A 308 8.34 -3.57 11.33
CA ALA A 308 7.52 -4.50 12.09
C ALA A 308 6.69 -5.46 11.22
N SER A 309 6.57 -5.21 9.91
CA SER A 309 5.62 -5.96 9.08
C SER A 309 5.96 -7.44 8.94
N LEU A 310 7.23 -7.81 8.78
CA LEU A 310 7.64 -9.21 8.63
C LEU A 310 7.21 -10.09 9.83
N PRO A 311 7.56 -9.76 11.10
CA PRO A 311 7.10 -10.57 12.23
C PRO A 311 5.59 -10.54 12.42
N VAL A 312 4.93 -9.39 12.17
CA VAL A 312 3.47 -9.27 12.27
C VAL A 312 2.78 -10.18 11.26
N ILE A 313 3.21 -10.18 10.01
CA ILE A 313 2.63 -10.99 8.93
C ILE A 313 2.86 -12.48 9.19
N ILE A 314 4.06 -12.88 9.64
CA ILE A 314 4.33 -14.29 10.03
C ILE A 314 3.39 -14.70 11.17
N THR A 315 3.17 -13.84 12.15
CA THR A 315 2.24 -14.10 13.26
C THR A 315 0.82 -14.29 12.73
N TYR A 316 0.35 -13.37 11.86
CA TYR A 316 -0.95 -13.50 11.20
C TYR A 316 -1.07 -14.80 10.40
N TYR A 317 -0.02 -15.19 9.68
CA TYR A 317 -0.01 -16.42 8.90
C TYR A 317 -0.19 -17.65 9.78
N ILE A 318 0.57 -17.74 10.87
CA ILE A 318 0.48 -18.85 11.83
C ILE A 318 -0.91 -18.89 12.46
N VAL A 319 -1.41 -17.76 12.97
CA VAL A 319 -2.73 -17.68 13.62
C VAL A 319 -3.86 -18.05 12.65
N LEU A 320 -3.84 -17.51 11.43
CA LEU A 320 -4.84 -17.82 10.40
C LEU A 320 -4.76 -19.27 9.90
N GLY A 321 -3.58 -19.90 9.97
CA GLY A 321 -3.40 -21.30 9.63
C GLY A 321 -3.81 -22.29 10.73
N LEU A 322 -4.01 -21.79 11.96
CA LEU A 322 -4.57 -22.56 13.09
C LEU A 322 -6.11 -22.49 13.15
N LEU A 323 -6.70 -21.43 12.58
CA LEU A 323 -8.14 -21.26 12.39
C LEU A 323 -8.66 -22.00 11.15
#